data_AF-A0ABD6DKS2-F1
#
_entry.id   AF-A0ABD6DKS2-F1
#
_cell.length_a   1.000
_cell.length_b   1.000
_cell.length_c   1.000
_cell.angle_alpha   90.00
_cell.angle_beta   90.00
_cell.angle_gamma   90.00
#
_symmetry.space_group_name_H-M   'P 1'
#
loop_
_entity.id
_entity.type
_entity.pdbx_description
1 polymer ?
#
loop_
_entity_poly.entity_id
_entity_poly.type
_entity_poly.pdbx_seq_one_letter_code
_entity_poly.pdbx_strand_id
1 'polypeptide(L)'
;MMRGVSRSPPSPVFMFFFLGVVLLLVVTTALGIGAIRYEFRYAGTVEDPTDARWQFDYEDLTVEDKEVVQRAMEGERIVFQSDGLWPGPGRGDLALRYQNEWHLFNRRIYFGATTPFGIASIASALAGFACIGESIRRKRRE
;
A
#
# COMPACT_ATOMS: atom_id res chain seq x y z
N MET A 1 48.74 -21.38 -19.13
CA MET A 1 47.92 -21.20 -20.35
C MET A 1 46.45 -21.16 -19.92
N MET A 2 45.90 -19.97 -19.62
CA MET A 2 44.51 -19.81 -19.17
C MET A 2 43.60 -19.67 -20.39
N ARG A 3 42.68 -20.62 -20.59
CA ARG A 3 41.62 -20.51 -21.61
C ARG A 3 40.63 -19.44 -21.16
N GLY A 4 40.61 -18.31 -21.87
CA GLY A 4 39.59 -17.28 -21.69
C GLY A 4 38.21 -17.86 -21.99
N VAL A 5 37.34 -17.91 -20.99
CA VAL A 5 35.94 -18.29 -21.18
C VAL A 5 35.24 -17.12 -21.87
N SER A 6 35.06 -17.23 -23.19
CA SER A 6 34.20 -16.35 -23.97
C SER A 6 32.75 -16.54 -23.53
N ARG A 7 32.21 -15.62 -22.73
CA ARG A 7 30.77 -15.59 -22.42
C ARG A 7 30.02 -14.99 -23.62
N SER A 8 29.30 -15.84 -24.34
CA SER A 8 28.36 -15.39 -25.36
C SER A 8 27.30 -14.47 -24.72
N PRO A 9 26.87 -13.39 -25.38
CA PRO A 9 25.82 -12.53 -24.85
C PRO A 9 24.50 -13.30 -24.71
N PRO A 10 23.66 -12.96 -23.73
CA PRO A 10 22.35 -13.57 -23.58
C PRO A 10 21.48 -13.35 -24.82
N SER A 11 20.65 -14.32 -25.18
CA SER A 11 19.78 -14.20 -26.34
C SER A 11 18.75 -13.07 -26.16
N PRO A 12 18.33 -12.39 -27.24
CA PRO A 12 17.31 -11.33 -27.16
C PRO A 12 16.01 -11.82 -26.52
N VAL A 13 15.59 -13.06 -26.82
CA VAL A 13 14.43 -13.72 -26.20
C VAL A 13 14.58 -13.80 -24.68
N PHE A 14 15.75 -14.24 -24.21
CA PHE A 14 16.03 -14.34 -22.78
C PHE A 14 16.03 -12.95 -22.12
N MET A 15 16.62 -11.93 -22.76
CA MET A 15 16.63 -10.57 -22.22
C MET A 15 15.21 -9.99 -22.07
N PHE A 16 14.33 -10.16 -23.06
CA PHE A 16 12.95 -9.69 -22.97
C PHE A 16 12.17 -10.40 -21.88
N PHE A 17 12.35 -11.72 -21.75
CA PHE A 17 11.72 -12.48 -20.69
C PHE A 17 12.20 -12.00 -19.31
N PHE A 18 13.51 -11.89 -19.13
CA PHE A 18 14.12 -11.46 -17.87
C PHE A 18 13.69 -10.04 -17.48
N LEU A 19 13.75 -9.09 -18.42
CA LEU A 19 13.28 -7.72 -18.20
C LEU A 19 11.80 -7.71 -17.80
N GLY A 20 10.97 -8.50 -18.48
CA GLY A 20 9.56 -8.62 -18.17
C GLY A 20 9.30 -9.12 -16.75
N VAL A 21 10.04 -10.15 -16.31
CA VAL A 21 9.98 -10.66 -14.93
C VAL A 21 10.43 -9.60 -13.91
N VAL A 22 11.52 -8.87 -14.18
CA VAL A 22 12.02 -7.83 -13.28
C VAL A 22 11.02 -6.68 -13.14
N LEU A 23 10.45 -6.21 -14.25
CA LEU A 23 9.42 -5.16 -14.23
C LEU A 23 8.18 -5.63 -13.47
N LEU A 24 7.72 -6.84 -13.76
CA LEU A 24 6.50 -7.39 -13.18
C LEU A 24 6.63 -7.71 -11.69
N LEU A 25 7.75 -8.27 -11.25
CA LEU A 25 7.88 -8.74 -9.86
C LEU A 25 8.60 -7.74 -8.98
N VAL A 26 9.71 -7.17 -9.43
CA VAL A 26 10.57 -6.32 -8.57
C VAL A 26 10.06 -4.89 -8.59
N VAL A 27 9.97 -4.29 -9.78
CA VAL A 27 9.62 -2.87 -9.92
C VAL A 27 8.18 -2.61 -9.49
N THR A 28 7.24 -3.44 -9.97
CA THR A 28 5.82 -3.34 -9.60
C THR A 28 5.62 -3.44 -8.09
N THR A 29 6.26 -4.41 -7.42
CA THR A 29 6.11 -4.61 -5.97
C THR A 29 6.72 -3.45 -5.19
N ALA A 30 7.94 -3.02 -5.54
CA ALA A 30 8.60 -1.90 -4.87
C ALA A 30 7.77 -0.61 -4.96
N LEU A 31 7.28 -0.28 -6.16
CA LEU A 31 6.38 0.86 -6.36
C LEU A 31 5.04 0.66 -5.66
N GLY A 32 4.54 -0.58 -5.64
CA GLY A 32 3.27 -0.90 -5.02
C GLY A 32 3.27 -0.70 -3.50
N ILE A 33 4.39 -0.94 -2.84
CA ILE A 33 4.59 -0.59 -1.42
C ILE A 33 4.45 0.93 -1.22
N GLY A 34 5.08 1.74 -2.09
CA GLY A 34 4.95 3.20 -2.05
C GLY A 34 3.54 3.73 -2.35
N ALA A 35 2.70 2.90 -2.96
CA ALA A 35 1.30 3.20 -3.25
C ALA A 35 0.35 2.83 -2.10
N ILE A 36 0.84 2.17 -1.03
CA ILE A 36 0.03 1.86 0.14
C ILE A 36 -0.42 3.16 0.79
N ARG A 37 -1.71 3.20 1.12
CA ARG A 37 -2.36 4.32 1.81
C ARG A 37 -3.18 3.80 2.97
N TYR A 38 -3.37 4.69 3.93
CA TYR A 38 -3.96 4.37 5.21
C TYR A 38 -5.08 5.33 5.51
N GLU A 39 -6.30 4.82 5.51
CA GLU A 39 -7.51 5.60 5.71
C GLU A 39 -7.98 5.49 7.16
N PHE A 40 -8.23 6.65 7.76
CA PHE A 40 -8.82 6.79 9.09
C PHE A 40 -10.18 7.45 8.91
N ARG A 41 -11.24 6.75 9.33
CA ARG A 41 -12.62 7.20 9.08
C ARG A 41 -13.50 6.98 10.29
N TYR A 42 -14.30 7.98 10.64
CA TYR A 42 -15.32 7.85 11.67
C TYR A 42 -16.46 6.92 11.21
N ALA A 43 -16.80 5.96 12.06
CA ALA A 43 -17.79 4.91 11.80
C ALA A 43 -19.12 5.14 12.56
N GLY A 44 -19.13 6.02 13.56
CA GLY A 44 -20.32 6.35 14.35
C GLY A 44 -20.10 6.20 15.85
N THR A 45 -21.15 6.43 16.63
CA THR A 45 -21.16 6.11 18.06
C THR A 45 -21.64 4.68 18.30
N VAL A 46 -21.14 4.06 19.37
CA VAL A 46 -21.51 2.71 19.81
C VAL A 46 -21.77 2.71 21.31
N GLU A 47 -22.63 1.81 21.78
CA GLU A 47 -22.89 1.65 23.23
C GLU A 47 -21.75 0.89 23.91
N ASP A 48 -21.24 -0.16 23.25
CA ASP A 48 -20.14 -1.00 23.73
C ASP A 48 -19.09 -1.19 22.62
N PRO A 49 -17.83 -0.76 22.82
CA PRO A 49 -16.77 -0.88 21.83
C PRO A 49 -16.07 -2.24 21.83
N THR A 50 -16.71 -3.33 22.27
CA THR A 50 -16.10 -4.66 22.40
C THR A 50 -15.46 -5.19 21.11
N ASP A 51 -15.97 -4.77 19.95
CA ASP A 51 -15.41 -5.12 18.64
C ASP A 51 -14.17 -4.29 18.25
N ALA A 52 -13.93 -3.16 18.93
CA ALA A 52 -12.78 -2.33 18.69
C ALA A 52 -11.54 -2.93 19.35
N ARG A 53 -10.50 -3.13 18.54
CA ARG A 53 -9.23 -3.71 19.01
C ARG A 53 -8.51 -2.81 20.01
N TRP A 54 -8.72 -1.51 19.90
CA TRP A 54 -8.10 -0.51 20.75
C TRP A 54 -9.17 0.42 21.30
N GLN A 55 -9.15 0.61 22.62
CA GLN A 55 -10.10 1.42 23.34
C GLN A 55 -9.32 2.34 24.28
N PHE A 56 -9.55 3.63 24.22
CA PHE A 56 -8.92 4.60 25.12
C PHE A 56 -9.72 5.89 25.20
N ASP A 57 -9.37 6.72 26.17
CA ASP A 57 -10.01 8.02 26.37
C ASP A 57 -9.46 9.03 25.37
N TYR A 58 -10.34 9.91 24.86
CA TYR A 58 -9.92 11.02 24.00
C TYR A 58 -8.85 11.88 24.68
N GLU A 59 -8.88 11.98 26.02
CA GLU A 59 -7.92 12.78 26.76
C GLU A 59 -6.50 12.20 26.77
N ASP A 60 -6.34 10.91 26.52
CA ASP A 60 -5.04 10.23 26.46
C ASP A 60 -4.33 10.46 25.12
N LEU A 61 -5.02 11.04 24.13
CA LEU A 61 -4.45 11.37 22.83
C LEU A 61 -3.51 12.57 22.88
N THR A 62 -2.52 12.55 21.99
CA THR A 62 -1.68 13.71 21.70
C THR A 62 -2.52 14.82 21.08
N VAL A 63 -2.05 16.07 21.13
CA VAL A 63 -2.74 17.21 20.52
C VAL A 63 -2.94 17.00 19.02
N GLU A 64 -1.94 16.45 18.34
CA GLU A 64 -1.97 16.14 16.90
C GLU A 64 -3.04 15.08 16.58
N ASP A 65 -3.12 14.01 17.38
CA ASP A 65 -4.11 12.95 17.21
C ASP A 65 -5.53 13.46 17.48
N LYS A 66 -5.70 14.33 18.49
CA LYS A 66 -6.98 14.97 18.82
C LYS A 66 -7.53 15.77 17.63
N GLU A 67 -6.68 16.56 16.97
CA GLU A 67 -7.08 17.32 15.76
C GLU A 67 -7.53 16.41 14.61
N VAL A 68 -6.80 15.31 14.38
CA VAL A 68 -7.17 14.33 13.35
C VAL A 68 -8.51 13.66 13.66
N VAL A 69 -8.70 13.23 14.92
CA VAL A 69 -9.94 12.60 15.38
C VAL A 69 -11.12 13.53 15.21
N GLN A 70 -10.97 14.79 15.61
CA GLN A 70 -12.03 15.79 15.49
C GLN A 70 -12.43 16.01 14.03
N ARG A 71 -11.45 16.19 13.13
CA ARG A 71 -11.71 16.32 11.69
C ARG A 71 -12.40 15.08 11.10
N ALA A 72 -12.00 13.89 11.54
CA ALA A 72 -12.66 12.65 11.12
C ALA A 72 -14.12 12.57 11.62
N MET A 73 -14.40 13.01 12.84
CA MET A 73 -15.77 13.10 13.39
C MET A 73 -16.62 14.12 12.64
N GLU A 74 -16.03 15.21 12.15
CA GLU A 74 -16.67 16.19 11.26
C GLU A 74 -16.96 15.65 9.86
N GLY A 75 -16.56 14.39 9.57
CA GLY A 75 -16.82 13.70 8.31
C GLY A 75 -15.70 13.86 7.28
N GLU A 76 -14.56 14.44 7.66
CA GLU A 76 -13.41 14.54 6.77
C GLU A 76 -12.79 13.17 6.52
N ARG A 77 -12.43 12.90 5.26
CA ARG A 77 -11.72 11.69 4.88
C ARG A 77 -10.22 11.89 5.09
N ILE A 78 -9.68 11.25 6.13
CA ILE A 78 -8.26 11.35 6.45
C ILE A 78 -7.48 10.18 5.84
N VAL A 79 -6.45 10.51 5.05
CA VAL A 79 -5.59 9.51 4.40
C VAL A 79 -4.12 9.81 4.66
N PHE A 80 -3.41 8.84 5.22
CA PHE A 80 -1.98 8.89 5.52
C PHE A 80 -1.16 8.06 4.54
N GLN A 81 0.13 8.41 4.44
CA GLN A 81 1.10 7.70 3.60
C GLN A 81 1.93 6.65 4.37
N SER A 82 1.98 6.72 5.70
CA SER A 82 2.78 5.84 6.57
C SER A 82 1.94 5.33 7.72
N ASP A 83 2.26 4.14 8.26
CA ASP A 83 1.54 3.51 9.36
C ASP A 83 1.68 4.21 10.71
N GLY A 84 2.82 4.85 10.95
CA GLY A 84 3.08 5.60 12.17
C GLY A 84 2.41 6.98 12.28
N LEU A 85 1.52 7.34 11.35
CA LEU A 85 0.87 8.66 11.32
C LEU A 85 -0.61 8.64 11.75
N TRP A 86 -1.21 7.47 12.00
CA TRP A 86 -2.65 7.39 12.29
C TRP A 86 -2.84 7.41 13.80
N PRO A 87 -3.94 7.99 14.30
CA PRO A 87 -4.16 8.12 15.73
C PRO A 87 -4.15 6.79 16.46
N GLY A 88 -3.49 6.79 17.61
CA GLY A 88 -3.46 5.68 18.54
C GLY A 88 -2.58 4.49 18.13
N PRO A 89 -2.50 3.47 19.00
CA PRO A 89 -1.59 2.35 18.83
C PRO A 89 -2.02 1.36 17.73
N GLY A 90 -1.01 0.75 17.10
CA GLY A 90 -1.12 -0.48 16.32
C GLY A 90 -2.06 -0.41 15.11
N ARG A 91 -2.54 -1.59 14.69
CA ARG A 91 -3.48 -1.78 13.57
C ARG A 91 -4.83 -2.30 14.07
N GLY A 92 -5.90 -2.10 13.30
CA GLY A 92 -7.27 -2.57 13.61
C GLY A 92 -8.19 -1.44 14.06
N ASP A 93 -9.47 -1.68 14.29
CA ASP A 93 -10.40 -0.58 14.58
C ASP A 93 -10.16 0.05 15.96
N LEU A 94 -10.61 1.30 16.08
CA LEU A 94 -10.33 2.18 17.20
C LEU A 94 -11.63 2.66 17.83
N ALA A 95 -11.77 2.58 19.14
CA ALA A 95 -12.85 3.24 19.87
C ALA A 95 -12.27 4.28 20.83
N LEU A 96 -12.87 5.46 20.79
CA LEU A 96 -12.50 6.61 21.60
C LEU A 96 -13.66 7.02 22.47
N ARG A 97 -13.42 7.15 23.77
CA ARG A 97 -14.43 7.75 24.65
C ARG A 97 -14.30 9.27 24.61
N TYR A 98 -15.33 9.94 24.12
CA TYR A 98 -15.41 11.40 24.05
C TYR A 98 -16.80 11.84 24.52
N GLN A 99 -16.86 12.85 25.39
CA GLN A 99 -18.13 13.33 25.99
C GLN A 99 -19.03 12.22 26.58
N ASN A 100 -18.41 11.19 27.18
CA ASN A 100 -19.10 10.03 27.76
C ASN A 100 -19.79 9.09 26.76
N GLU A 101 -19.49 9.21 25.47
CA GLU A 101 -19.91 8.30 24.41
C GLU A 101 -18.71 7.60 23.77
N TRP A 102 -18.89 6.38 23.27
CA TRP A 102 -17.86 5.68 22.50
C TRP A 102 -18.01 5.99 21.02
N HIS A 103 -16.96 6.54 20.44
CA HIS A 103 -16.85 6.87 19.03
C HIS A 103 -15.95 5.85 18.33
N LEU A 104 -16.49 5.13 17.35
CA LEU A 104 -15.78 4.12 16.59
C LEU A 104 -15.14 4.74 15.35
N PHE A 105 -13.90 4.34 15.06
CA PHE A 105 -13.15 4.71 13.87
C PHE A 105 -12.59 3.46 13.19
N ASN A 106 -12.83 3.38 11.90
CA ASN A 106 -12.33 2.31 11.06
C ASN A 106 -10.96 2.69 10.50
N ARG A 107 -10.02 1.75 10.58
CA ARG A 107 -8.66 1.91 10.05
C ARG A 107 -8.43 0.94 8.90
N ARG A 108 -8.31 1.48 7.67
CA ARG A 108 -8.20 0.68 6.46
C ARG A 108 -6.89 0.92 5.72
N ILE A 109 -6.22 -0.18 5.39
CA ILE A 109 -5.06 -0.18 4.49
C ILE A 109 -5.57 -0.48 3.07
N TYR A 110 -5.16 0.32 2.08
CA TYR A 110 -5.53 0.08 0.69
C TYR A 110 -4.44 0.52 -0.28
N PHE A 111 -4.55 0.03 -1.52
CA PHE A 111 -3.66 0.44 -2.61
C PHE A 111 -4.20 1.69 -3.30
N GLY A 112 -3.45 2.80 -3.22
CA GLY A 112 -3.79 4.05 -3.88
C GLY A 112 -3.49 4.00 -5.39
N ALA A 113 -4.37 3.38 -6.17
CA ALA A 113 -4.17 3.17 -7.61
C ALA A 113 -3.98 4.45 -8.43
N THR A 114 -4.53 5.57 -7.97
CA THR A 114 -4.43 6.89 -8.62
C THR A 114 -3.22 7.72 -8.14
N THR A 115 -2.46 7.24 -7.16
CA THR A 115 -1.23 7.91 -6.74
C THR A 115 -0.14 7.72 -7.79
N PRO A 116 0.89 8.60 -7.86
CA PRO A 116 2.00 8.42 -8.79
C PRO A 116 2.66 7.04 -8.68
N PHE A 117 2.87 6.55 -7.45
CA PHE A 117 3.40 5.20 -7.20
C PHE A 117 2.43 4.09 -7.66
N GLY A 118 1.12 4.26 -7.43
CA GLY A 118 0.10 3.30 -7.87
C GLY A 118 0.03 3.19 -9.39
N ILE A 119 -0.01 4.33 -10.08
CA ILE A 119 0.00 4.40 -11.55
C ILE A 119 1.29 3.78 -12.10
N ALA A 120 2.45 4.13 -11.53
CA ALA A 120 3.74 3.60 -11.98
C ALA A 120 3.85 2.08 -11.74
N SER A 121 3.33 1.58 -10.62
CA SER A 121 3.26 0.15 -10.30
C SER A 121 2.40 -0.60 -11.33
N ILE A 122 1.19 -0.12 -11.61
CA ILE A 122 0.29 -0.70 -12.63
C ILE A 122 0.95 -0.68 -14.01
N ALA A 123 1.53 0.46 -14.41
CA ALA A 123 2.21 0.59 -15.70
C ALA A 123 3.39 -0.38 -15.84
N SER A 124 4.17 -0.55 -14.77
CA SER A 124 5.30 -1.49 -14.74
C SER A 124 4.82 -2.95 -14.87
N ALA A 125 3.71 -3.30 -14.22
CA ALA A 125 3.13 -4.63 -14.33
C ALA A 125 2.69 -4.93 -15.77
N LEU A 126 1.97 -4.00 -16.40
CA LEU A 126 1.53 -4.12 -17.78
C LEU A 126 2.71 -4.24 -18.76
N ALA A 127 3.75 -3.41 -18.58
CA ALA A 127 4.97 -3.49 -19.37
C ALA A 127 5.68 -4.84 -19.18
N GLY A 128 5.75 -5.34 -17.95
CA GLY A 128 6.31 -6.64 -17.62
C GLY A 128 5.61 -7.78 -18.36
N PHE A 129 4.26 -7.81 -18.31
CA PHE A 129 3.47 -8.78 -19.07
C PHE A 129 3.69 -8.67 -20.58
N ALA A 130 3.75 -7.46 -21.13
CA ALA A 130 4.00 -7.24 -22.55
C ALA A 130 5.38 -7.80 -22.98
N CYS A 131 6.42 -7.56 -22.18
CA CYS A 131 7.76 -8.10 -22.45
C CYS A 131 7.79 -9.64 -22.41
N ILE A 132 7.12 -10.26 -21.43
CA ILE A 132 7.03 -11.73 -21.34
C ILE A 132 6.27 -12.28 -22.55
N GLY A 133 5.10 -11.71 -22.88
CA GLY A 133 4.31 -12.13 -24.03
C GLY A 133 5.09 -12.02 -25.35
N GLU A 134 5.83 -10.93 -25.53
CA GLU A 134 6.69 -10.73 -26.69
C GLU A 134 7.83 -11.75 -26.75
N SER A 135 8.45 -12.10 -25.62
CA SER A 135 9.49 -13.12 -25.56
C SER A 135 8.97 -14.50 -26.02
N ILE A 136 7.77 -14.89 -25.56
CA ILE A 136 7.13 -16.15 -25.97
C ILE A 136 6.81 -16.13 -27.46
N ARG A 137 6.29 -15.00 -27.96
CA ARG A 137 5.97 -14.82 -29.38
C ARG A 137 7.21 -14.96 -30.26
N ARG A 138 8.35 -14.38 -29.85
CA ARG A 138 9.62 -14.49 -30.58
C ARG A 138 10.17 -15.90 -30.57
N LYS A 139 10.16 -16.58 -29.41
CA LYS A 139 10.60 -17.97 -29.29
C LYS A 139 9.82 -18.94 -30.19
N ARG A 140 8.53 -18.67 -30.46
CA ARG A 140 7.71 -19.49 -31.37
C ARG A 140 7.99 -19.25 -32.86
N ARG A 141 8.69 -18.17 -33.21
CA ARG A 141 9.03 -17.80 -34.59
C ARG A 141 10.46 -18.20 -34.97
N GLU A 142 11.28 -18.51 -33.98
CA GLU A 142 12.59 -19.16 -34.12
C GLU A 142 12.41 -20.67 -34.26
#